data_AF-A0A2V6CF76-F1
#
_entry.id   AF-A0A2V6CF76-F1
#
_cell.length_a   1.000
_cell.length_b   1.000
_cell.length_c   1.000
_cell.angle_alpha   90.00
_cell.angle_beta   90.00
_cell.angle_gamma   90.00
#
_symmetry.space_group_name_H-M   'P 1'
#
loop_
_entity.id
_entity.type
_entity.pdbx_description
1 polymer ?
#
loop_
_entity_poly.entity_id
_entity_poly.type
_entity_poly.pdbx_seq_one_letter_code
_entity_poly.pdbx_strand_id
1 'polypeptide(L)'
;MNRVYSVAQDRSTSAFTPLHCKNEELELQNLLHKNLDLIPGDQIDPENPRRWLLVKREMIVEDPGTAEGRWSLDFLIVDQDGIPTLVECKRFKDTRARREVIGQMFDYAANASFYLSRDTLLQYLEERARDRGIEIEELIASLEPVSGTFLDSFLELIENNINQGQLRLVFFMEQSSPELRSIIAFLNSQMERTEVCLVEANQFQNGESQVTKLVLQQAELLCGEWAA
;
A
#
# COMPACT_ATOMS: atom_id res chain seq x y z
N MET A 1 24.12 -1.92 6.25
CA MET A 1 23.12 -2.10 7.33
C MET A 1 22.91 -0.77 8.01
N ASN A 2 21.68 -0.25 8.00
CA ASN A 2 21.35 0.97 8.74
C ASN A 2 21.44 0.66 10.24
N ARG A 3 22.19 1.46 11.00
CA ARG A 3 22.26 1.35 12.46
C ARG A 3 21.29 2.35 13.07
N VAL A 4 20.49 1.91 14.03
CA VAL A 4 19.52 2.75 14.74
C VAL A 4 19.90 2.76 16.22
N TYR A 5 19.84 3.93 16.85
CA TYR A 5 20.24 4.15 18.24
C TYR A 5 19.18 4.97 18.96
N SER A 6 18.90 4.65 20.22
CA SER A 6 18.29 5.60 21.14
C SER A 6 19.38 6.54 21.64
N VAL A 7 19.04 7.82 21.84
CA VAL A 7 19.95 8.84 22.37
C VAL A 7 19.30 9.42 23.61
N ALA A 8 19.91 9.20 24.78
CA ALA A 8 19.45 9.78 26.04
C ALA A 8 19.82 11.28 26.14
N GLN A 9 19.27 11.96 27.15
CA GLN A 9 19.53 13.40 27.36
C GLN A 9 21.03 13.71 27.58
N ASP A 10 21.76 12.77 28.20
CA ASP A 10 23.20 12.86 28.46
C ASP A 10 24.06 12.51 27.23
N ARG A 11 23.44 12.31 26.06
CA ARG A 11 24.07 11.87 24.80
C ARG A 11 24.64 10.46 24.81
N SER A 12 24.40 9.66 25.86
CA SER A 12 24.66 8.22 25.80
C SER A 12 23.72 7.56 24.78
N THR A 13 24.19 6.46 24.19
CA THR A 13 23.42 5.76 23.15
C THR A 13 23.27 4.29 23.46
N SER A 14 22.13 3.73 23.03
CA SER A 14 21.89 2.28 23.06
C SER A 14 21.42 1.83 21.68
N ALA A 15 22.08 0.81 21.14
CA ALA A 15 21.82 0.33 19.79
C ALA A 15 20.52 -0.49 19.75
N PHE A 16 19.72 -0.28 18.70
CA PHE A 16 18.63 -1.18 18.38
C PHE A 16 19.13 -2.34 17.52
N THR A 17 18.53 -3.52 17.70
CA THR A 17 18.76 -4.68 16.84
C THR A 17 17.69 -4.76 15.75
N PRO A 18 18.07 -5.01 14.49
CA PRO A 18 17.09 -5.26 13.43
C PRO A 18 16.17 -6.44 13.77
N LEU A 19 14.89 -6.28 13.48
CA LEU A 19 13.90 -7.35 13.55
C LEU A 19 13.66 -7.89 12.14
N HIS A 20 13.47 -9.20 12.07
CA HIS A 20 13.02 -9.86 10.86
C HIS A 20 11.63 -10.43 11.06
N CYS A 21 10.72 -10.07 10.17
CA CYS A 21 9.35 -10.52 10.12
C CYS A 21 9.29 -12.05 10.08
N LYS A 22 8.61 -12.64 11.07
CA LYS A 22 8.37 -14.09 11.13
C LYS A 22 6.97 -14.43 10.63
N ASN A 23 5.99 -13.59 10.98
CA ASN A 23 4.58 -13.70 10.61
C ASN A 23 4.10 -12.40 9.94
N GLU A 24 3.82 -12.46 8.64
CA GLU A 24 3.41 -11.29 7.84
C GLU A 24 2.09 -10.68 8.32
N GLU A 25 1.12 -11.52 8.70
CA GLU A 25 -0.18 -11.07 9.20
C GLU A 25 -0.02 -10.26 10.50
N LEU A 26 0.76 -10.77 11.44
CA LEU A 26 0.94 -10.14 12.76
C LEU A 26 1.88 -8.93 12.72
N GLU A 27 2.96 -9.00 11.94
CA GLU A 27 4.07 -8.04 12.03
C GLU A 27 4.05 -6.98 10.93
N LEU A 28 3.41 -7.24 9.79
CA LEU A 28 3.29 -6.31 8.67
C LEU A 28 1.84 -5.88 8.43
N GLN A 29 0.91 -6.81 8.20
CA GLN A 29 -0.47 -6.46 7.90
C GLN A 29 -1.14 -5.76 9.08
N ASN A 30 -1.06 -6.31 10.29
CA ASN A 30 -1.64 -5.67 11.47
C ASN A 30 -0.98 -4.32 11.80
N LEU A 31 0.31 -4.19 11.53
CA LEU A 31 1.02 -2.92 11.67
C LEU A 31 0.46 -1.88 10.70
N LEU A 32 0.34 -2.23 9.42
CA LEU A 32 -0.19 -1.35 8.38
C LEU A 32 -1.67 -1.03 8.59
N HIS A 33 -2.50 -2.02 8.94
CA HIS A 33 -3.93 -1.84 9.21
C HIS A 33 -4.20 -0.75 10.26
N LYS A 34 -3.36 -0.71 11.30
CA LYS A 34 -3.46 0.27 12.38
C LYS A 34 -2.83 1.62 12.03
N ASN A 35 -2.00 1.67 11.00
CA ASN A 35 -1.18 2.83 10.65
C ASN A 35 -1.01 2.92 9.12
N LEU A 36 -2.07 3.28 8.39
CA LEU A 36 -2.00 3.36 6.92
C LEU A 36 -0.99 4.41 6.43
N ASP A 37 -0.71 5.43 7.25
CA ASP A 37 0.33 6.44 7.01
C ASP A 37 1.76 5.86 6.97
N LEU A 38 1.93 4.56 7.27
CA LEU A 38 3.16 3.84 6.97
C LEU A 38 3.40 3.64 5.47
N ILE A 39 2.39 3.83 4.63
CA ILE A 39 2.57 4.12 3.21
C ILE A 39 2.76 5.65 3.11
N PRO A 40 3.98 6.14 2.87
CA PRO A 40 4.29 7.56 3.03
C PRO A 40 3.74 8.37 1.85
N GLY A 41 2.50 8.84 1.99
CA GLY A 41 1.80 9.58 0.95
C GLY A 41 2.44 10.94 0.61
N ASP A 42 3.19 11.52 1.54
CA ASP A 42 4.00 12.73 1.38
C ASP A 42 5.23 12.52 0.50
N GLN A 43 5.76 11.30 0.45
CA GLN A 43 6.85 10.94 -0.47
C GLN A 43 6.34 10.58 -1.87
N ILE A 44 5.08 10.15 -1.99
CA ILE A 44 4.44 9.87 -3.28
C ILE A 44 4.10 11.19 -4.01
N ASP A 45 3.50 12.14 -3.30
CA ASP A 45 3.22 13.48 -3.82
C ASP A 45 3.43 14.52 -2.72
N PRO A 46 4.57 15.22 -2.70
CA PRO A 46 4.86 16.22 -1.66
C PRO A 46 3.92 17.43 -1.65
N GLU A 47 3.36 17.80 -2.82
CA GLU A 47 2.51 18.99 -2.96
C GLU A 47 1.06 18.68 -2.59
N ASN A 48 0.61 17.45 -2.85
CA ASN A 48 -0.67 16.92 -2.39
C ASN A 48 -0.49 15.53 -1.76
N PRO A 49 -0.01 15.46 -0.50
CA PRO A 49 0.25 14.18 0.18
C PRO A 49 -0.95 13.25 0.13
N ARG A 50 -0.70 12.00 -0.30
CA ARG A 50 -1.74 10.97 -0.37
C ARG A 50 -2.25 10.65 1.03
N ARG A 51 -3.58 10.64 1.18
CA ARG A 51 -4.29 10.27 2.41
C ARG A 51 -5.03 8.98 2.15
N TRP A 52 -5.04 8.07 3.11
CA TRP A 52 -5.48 6.70 2.86
C TRP A 52 -6.80 6.38 3.53
N LEU A 53 -7.74 5.86 2.76
CA LEU A 53 -8.96 5.24 3.24
C LEU A 53 -8.92 3.74 2.98
N LEU A 54 -8.97 2.93 4.03
CA LEU A 54 -9.12 1.49 3.89
C LEU A 54 -10.54 1.15 3.42
N VAL A 55 -10.66 0.55 2.24
CA VAL A 55 -11.91 0.06 1.67
C VAL A 55 -12.17 -1.36 2.14
N LYS A 56 -11.20 -2.27 1.94
CA LYS A 56 -11.34 -3.68 2.32
C LYS A 56 -10.00 -4.29 2.72
N ARG A 57 -10.02 -5.15 3.74
CA ARG A 57 -8.91 -6.03 4.13
C ARG A 57 -9.22 -7.46 3.68
N GLU A 58 -8.19 -8.22 3.30
CA GLU A 58 -8.31 -9.63 2.91
C GLU A 58 -9.42 -9.85 1.88
N MET A 59 -9.37 -9.05 0.82
CA MET A 59 -10.38 -9.08 -0.21
C MET A 59 -10.13 -10.29 -1.10
N ILE A 60 -11.04 -11.26 -1.04
CA ILE A 60 -10.98 -12.48 -1.84
C ILE A 60 -11.15 -12.11 -3.32
N VAL A 61 -10.22 -12.60 -4.13
CA VAL A 61 -10.24 -12.47 -5.58
C VAL A 61 -10.39 -13.86 -6.17
N GLU A 62 -11.46 -14.04 -6.94
CA GLU A 62 -11.71 -15.28 -7.67
C GLU A 62 -10.88 -15.29 -8.95
N ASP A 63 -10.06 -16.32 -9.16
CA ASP A 63 -9.36 -16.49 -10.44
C ASP A 63 -10.38 -16.75 -11.56
N PRO A 64 -10.48 -15.89 -12.61
CA PRO A 64 -11.45 -16.04 -13.69
C PRO A 64 -11.23 -17.28 -14.56
N GLY A 65 -10.14 -18.04 -14.33
CA GLY A 65 -9.76 -19.19 -15.15
C GLY A 65 -9.60 -20.52 -14.42
N THR A 66 -9.59 -20.55 -13.07
CA THR A 66 -9.38 -21.80 -12.33
C THR A 66 -10.33 -21.95 -11.14
N ALA A 67 -10.89 -23.15 -10.97
CA ALA A 67 -11.73 -23.50 -9.84
C ALA A 67 -10.95 -23.73 -8.52
N GLU A 68 -9.61 -23.64 -8.57
CA GLU A 68 -8.71 -24.06 -7.48
C GLU A 68 -7.97 -22.91 -6.79
N GLY A 69 -8.00 -21.68 -7.34
CA GLY A 69 -7.24 -20.55 -6.81
C GLY A 69 -8.13 -19.41 -6.32
N ARG A 70 -8.46 -19.39 -5.02
CA ARG A 70 -8.85 -18.14 -4.34
C ARG A 70 -7.60 -17.56 -3.72
N TRP A 71 -7.18 -16.39 -4.19
CA TRP A 71 -6.14 -15.62 -3.53
C TRP A 71 -6.77 -14.35 -2.93
N SER A 72 -6.09 -13.74 -1.98
CA SER A 72 -6.63 -12.64 -1.19
C SER A 72 -5.70 -11.45 -1.34
N LEU A 73 -6.26 -10.29 -1.68
CA LEU A 73 -5.55 -9.02 -1.62
C LEU A 73 -5.52 -8.56 -0.16
N ASP A 74 -4.32 -8.32 0.39
CA ASP A 74 -4.19 -7.96 1.81
C ASP A 74 -4.94 -6.66 2.14
N PHE A 75 -4.79 -5.61 1.32
CA PHE A 75 -5.54 -4.37 1.45
C PHE A 75 -5.93 -3.76 0.10
N LEU A 76 -7.20 -3.35 0.01
CA LEU A 76 -7.68 -2.36 -0.95
C LEU A 76 -7.85 -1.03 -0.19
N ILE A 77 -7.06 -0.04 -0.55
CA ILE A 77 -7.19 1.33 -0.04
C ILE A 77 -7.42 2.29 -1.20
N VAL A 78 -7.89 3.49 -0.90
CA VAL A 78 -8.12 4.55 -1.88
C VAL A 78 -7.63 5.89 -1.33
N ASP A 79 -7.19 6.79 -2.20
CA ASP A 79 -6.79 8.15 -1.83
C ASP A 79 -7.83 9.22 -2.19
N GLN A 80 -7.55 10.47 -1.84
CA GLN A 80 -8.44 11.61 -2.10
C GLN A 80 -8.79 11.83 -3.57
N ASP A 81 -7.94 11.38 -4.50
CA ASP A 81 -8.16 11.49 -5.95
C ASP A 81 -8.89 10.26 -6.51
N GLY A 82 -9.40 9.39 -5.61
CA GLY A 82 -10.10 8.17 -5.95
C GLY A 82 -9.20 7.11 -6.58
N ILE A 83 -7.87 7.17 -6.43
CA ILE A 83 -6.96 6.19 -7.04
C ILE A 83 -6.98 4.91 -6.20
N PRO A 84 -7.46 3.76 -6.72
CA PRO A 84 -7.40 2.50 -6.00
C PRO A 84 -5.94 2.08 -5.83
N THR A 85 -5.60 1.74 -4.60
CA THR A 85 -4.27 1.29 -4.21
C THR A 85 -4.37 -0.12 -3.64
N LEU A 86 -3.71 -1.05 -4.31
CA LEU A 86 -3.68 -2.48 -3.98
C LEU A 86 -2.40 -2.74 -3.19
N VAL A 87 -2.53 -3.26 -1.99
CA VAL A 87 -1.38 -3.48 -1.11
C VAL A 87 -1.22 -4.95 -0.82
N GLU A 88 0.00 -5.44 -1.00
CA GLU A 88 0.43 -6.78 -0.61
C GLU A 88 1.56 -6.70 0.41
N CYS A 89 1.39 -7.39 1.54
CA CYS A 89 2.42 -7.50 2.56
C CYS A 89 3.26 -8.76 2.33
N LYS A 90 4.59 -8.60 2.25
CA LYS A 90 5.51 -9.75 2.13
C LYS A 90 6.75 -9.62 2.99
N ARG A 91 7.21 -10.73 3.57
CA ARG A 91 8.48 -10.83 4.31
C ARG A 91 9.65 -11.07 3.36
N PHE A 92 10.84 -10.64 3.76
CA PHE A 92 12.04 -10.72 2.92
C PHE A 92 12.42 -12.18 2.62
N LYS A 93 12.26 -13.10 3.58
CA LYS A 93 12.77 -14.47 3.39
C LYS A 93 12.02 -15.29 2.33
N ASP A 94 10.84 -14.86 1.88
CA ASP A 94 10.03 -15.64 0.95
C ASP A 94 10.36 -15.35 -0.52
N THR A 95 11.42 -15.96 -1.04
CA THR A 95 11.91 -15.64 -2.40
C THR A 95 11.04 -16.20 -3.52
N ARG A 96 10.30 -17.30 -3.29
CA ARG A 96 9.36 -17.85 -4.28
C ARG A 96 8.06 -17.04 -4.33
N ALA A 97 7.51 -16.68 -3.16
CA ALA A 97 6.30 -15.87 -3.10
C ALA A 97 6.46 -14.48 -3.74
N ARG A 98 7.69 -13.93 -3.82
CA ARG A 98 7.96 -12.61 -4.43
C ARG A 98 7.64 -12.48 -5.92
N ARG A 99 7.86 -13.53 -6.73
CA ARG A 99 7.54 -13.45 -8.17
C ARG A 99 6.08 -13.76 -8.42
N GLU A 100 5.54 -14.67 -7.62
CA GLU A 100 4.13 -15.02 -7.63
C GLU A 100 3.25 -13.83 -7.27
N VAL A 101 3.58 -13.08 -6.21
CA VAL A 101 2.83 -11.89 -5.78
C VAL A 101 2.80 -10.81 -6.84
N ILE A 102 3.88 -10.62 -7.61
CA ILE A 102 3.90 -9.65 -8.72
C ILE A 102 2.89 -10.06 -9.79
N GLY A 103 2.90 -11.34 -10.19
CA GLY A 103 1.93 -11.88 -11.13
C GLY A 103 0.50 -11.68 -10.65
N GLN A 104 0.22 -12.08 -9.41
CA GLN A 104 -1.11 -11.94 -8.78
C GLN A 104 -1.59 -10.48 -8.72
N MET A 105 -0.71 -9.54 -8.34
CA MET A 105 -1.07 -8.12 -8.33
C MET A 105 -1.39 -7.59 -9.72
N PHE A 106 -0.69 -8.06 -10.76
CA PHE A 106 -0.99 -7.68 -12.15
C PHE A 106 -2.26 -8.33 -12.68
N ASP A 107 -2.51 -9.59 -12.33
CA ASP A 107 -3.76 -10.26 -12.68
C ASP A 107 -4.94 -9.49 -12.09
N TYR A 108 -4.80 -8.99 -10.86
CA TYR A 108 -5.79 -8.11 -10.28
C TYR A 108 -5.93 -6.80 -11.04
N ALA A 109 -4.82 -6.08 -11.24
CA ALA A 109 -4.84 -4.76 -11.86
C ALA A 109 -5.47 -4.83 -13.26
N ALA A 110 -5.17 -5.88 -14.01
CA ALA A 110 -5.73 -6.15 -15.34
C ALA A 110 -7.24 -6.44 -15.31
N ASN A 111 -7.75 -6.98 -14.20
CA ASN A 111 -9.16 -7.35 -14.03
C ASN A 111 -9.88 -6.48 -12.98
N ALA A 112 -9.31 -5.33 -12.61
CA ALA A 112 -9.82 -4.52 -11.50
C ALA A 112 -11.26 -4.07 -11.74
N SER A 113 -11.63 -3.73 -12.98
CA SER A 113 -13.01 -3.35 -13.36
C SER A 113 -14.03 -4.47 -13.17
N PHE A 114 -13.59 -5.73 -13.23
CA PHE A 114 -14.45 -6.88 -12.96
C PHE A 114 -14.70 -7.06 -11.46
N TYR A 115 -13.68 -6.90 -10.62
CA TYR A 115 -13.79 -7.10 -9.17
C TYR A 115 -14.30 -5.89 -8.40
N LEU A 116 -14.02 -4.68 -8.89
CA LEU A 116 -14.32 -3.40 -8.24
C LEU A 116 -15.44 -2.66 -8.97
N SER A 117 -16.57 -3.32 -9.14
CA SER A 117 -17.78 -2.63 -9.59
C SER A 117 -18.20 -1.57 -8.56
N ARG A 118 -18.97 -0.58 -9.01
CA ARG A 118 -19.56 0.44 -8.12
C ARG A 118 -20.32 -0.15 -6.94
N ASP A 119 -21.12 -1.18 -7.19
CA ASP A 119 -21.91 -1.86 -6.15
C ASP A 119 -21.00 -2.56 -5.12
N THR A 120 -19.93 -3.22 -5.58
CA THR A 120 -18.95 -3.86 -4.69
C THR A 120 -18.23 -2.82 -3.84
N LEU A 121 -17.79 -1.70 -4.43
CA LEU A 121 -17.13 -0.62 -3.71
C LEU A 121 -18.05 0.01 -2.66
N LEU A 122 -19.31 0.26 -3.03
CA LEU A 122 -20.32 0.77 -2.10
C LEU A 122 -20.51 -0.19 -0.92
N GLN A 123 -20.67 -1.49 -1.20
CA GLN A 123 -20.82 -2.50 -0.15
C GLN A 123 -19.62 -2.51 0.81
N TYR A 124 -18.39 -2.45 0.30
CA TYR A 124 -17.20 -2.43 1.15
C TYR A 124 -17.09 -1.17 2.00
N LEU A 125 -17.44 0.00 1.45
CA LEU A 125 -17.45 1.25 2.19
C LEU A 125 -18.54 1.26 3.28
N GLU A 126 -19.73 0.71 3.00
CA GLU A 126 -20.80 0.55 4.00
C GLU A 126 -20.38 -0.40 5.13
N GLU A 127 -19.77 -1.54 4.80
CA GLU A 127 -19.21 -2.47 5.78
C GLU A 127 -18.18 -1.75 6.65
N ARG A 128 -17.29 -0.97 6.05
CA ARG A 128 -16.25 -0.24 6.75
C ARG A 128 -16.80 0.85 7.67
N ALA A 129 -17.81 1.58 7.23
CA ALA A 129 -18.50 2.60 8.01
C ALA A 129 -19.18 1.96 9.24
N ARG A 130 -19.88 0.83 9.03
CA ARG A 130 -20.48 0.03 10.12
C ARG A 130 -19.43 -0.45 11.13
N ASP A 131 -18.30 -0.99 10.67
CA ASP A 131 -17.22 -1.45 11.55
C ASP A 131 -16.63 -0.32 12.42
N ARG A 132 -16.65 0.91 11.91
CA ARG A 132 -16.20 2.11 12.63
C ARG A 132 -17.30 2.78 13.46
N GLY A 133 -18.56 2.40 13.28
CA GLY A 133 -19.70 3.04 13.94
C GLY A 133 -19.94 4.49 13.50
N ILE A 134 -19.64 4.80 12.24
CA ILE A 134 -19.81 6.13 11.63
C ILE A 134 -20.64 6.03 10.35
N GLU A 135 -21.11 7.16 9.84
CA GLU A 135 -21.79 7.24 8.53
C GLU A 135 -20.77 7.16 7.38
N ILE A 136 -21.22 6.71 6.20
CA ILE A 136 -20.34 6.54 5.03
C ILE A 136 -19.78 7.89 4.54
N GLU A 137 -20.54 8.97 4.66
CA GLU A 137 -20.09 10.33 4.33
C GLU A 137 -18.98 10.79 5.27
N GLU A 138 -19.04 10.46 6.56
CA GLU A 138 -17.98 10.76 7.52
C GLU A 138 -16.72 9.96 7.21
N LEU A 139 -16.89 8.71 6.78
CA LEU A 139 -15.78 7.86 6.34
C LEU A 139 -15.04 8.48 5.15
N ILE A 140 -15.75 8.95 4.13
CA ILE A 140 -15.15 9.57 2.93
C ILE A 140 -14.58 10.96 3.25
N ALA A 141 -15.25 11.74 4.09
CA ALA A 141 -14.77 13.06 4.53
C ALA A 141 -13.42 12.98 5.27
N SER A 142 -13.01 11.81 5.77
CA SER A 142 -11.67 11.62 6.33
C SER A 142 -10.53 11.80 5.31
N LEU A 143 -10.81 11.62 4.01
CA LEU A 143 -9.86 11.89 2.92
C LEU A 143 -9.76 13.38 2.61
N GLU A 144 -10.85 14.13 2.68
CA GLU A 144 -10.86 15.58 2.48
C GLU A 144 -11.90 16.26 3.39
N PRO A 145 -11.48 16.73 4.57
CA PRO A 145 -12.40 17.37 5.52
C PRO A 145 -13.01 18.69 5.03
N VAL A 146 -12.46 19.26 3.96
CA VAL A 146 -12.78 20.62 3.47
C VAL A 146 -13.61 20.60 2.19
N SER A 147 -13.65 19.46 1.49
CA SER A 147 -14.38 19.28 0.23
C SER A 147 -15.65 18.50 0.51
N GLY A 148 -16.81 19.02 0.09
CA GLY A 148 -18.08 18.30 0.16
C GLY A 148 -18.14 17.11 -0.80
N THR A 149 -17.22 16.15 -0.66
CA THR A 149 -17.12 14.96 -1.49
C THR A 149 -18.33 14.09 -1.23
N PHE A 150 -19.24 14.05 -2.22
CA PHE A 150 -20.43 13.21 -2.16
C PHE A 150 -20.07 11.77 -2.55
N LEU A 151 -20.69 10.80 -1.88
CA LEU A 151 -20.49 9.37 -2.10
C LEU A 151 -20.55 8.99 -3.58
N ASP A 152 -21.57 9.45 -4.31
CA ASP A 152 -21.74 9.12 -5.73
C ASP A 152 -20.60 9.65 -6.60
N SER A 153 -20.18 10.90 -6.38
CA SER A 153 -19.06 11.49 -7.14
C SER A 153 -17.74 10.80 -6.81
N PHE A 154 -17.55 10.38 -5.56
CA PHE A 154 -16.37 9.63 -5.16
C PHE A 154 -16.31 8.25 -5.79
N LEU A 155 -17.42 7.51 -5.79
CA LEU A 155 -17.53 6.21 -6.46
C LEU A 155 -17.28 6.33 -7.97
N GLU A 156 -17.84 7.36 -8.62
CA GLU A 156 -17.63 7.64 -10.04
C GLU A 156 -16.15 7.96 -10.34
N LEU A 157 -15.47 8.70 -9.45
CA LEU A 157 -14.05 8.99 -9.57
C LEU A 157 -13.20 7.70 -9.51
N ILE A 158 -13.50 6.81 -8.55
CA ILE A 158 -12.82 5.52 -8.41
C ILE A 158 -13.04 4.65 -9.66
N GLU A 159 -14.29 4.54 -10.11
CA GLU A 159 -14.66 3.77 -11.30
C GLU A 159 -13.94 4.28 -12.56
N ASN A 160 -13.88 5.61 -12.74
CA ASN A 160 -13.14 6.22 -13.84
C ASN A 160 -11.65 5.89 -13.79
N ASN A 161 -11.02 5.94 -12.62
CA ASN A 161 -9.61 5.58 -12.45
C ASN A 161 -9.37 4.11 -12.79
N ILE A 162 -10.22 3.19 -12.29
CA ILE A 162 -10.15 1.76 -12.61
C ILE A 162 -10.26 1.52 -14.12
N ASN A 163 -11.27 2.10 -14.77
CA ASN A 163 -11.51 1.95 -16.21
C ASN A 163 -10.37 2.52 -17.06
N GLN A 164 -9.64 3.49 -16.52
CA GLN A 164 -8.48 4.11 -17.13
C GLN A 164 -7.16 3.38 -16.83
N GLY A 165 -7.17 2.33 -16.01
CA GLY A 165 -5.95 1.65 -15.53
C GLY A 165 -5.10 2.49 -14.58
N GLN A 166 -5.69 3.56 -14.01
CA GLN A 166 -5.04 4.42 -13.03
C GLN A 166 -5.16 3.77 -11.65
N LEU A 167 -4.14 3.00 -11.30
CA LEU A 167 -4.06 2.19 -10.09
C LEU A 167 -2.70 2.38 -9.45
N ARG A 168 -2.61 2.10 -8.15
CA ARG A 168 -1.33 2.02 -7.44
C ARG A 168 -1.13 0.63 -6.86
N LEU A 169 0.02 0.02 -7.14
CA LEU A 169 0.41 -1.29 -6.64
C LEU A 169 1.48 -1.09 -5.56
N VAL A 170 1.16 -1.37 -4.30
CA VAL A 170 2.10 -1.21 -3.18
C VAL A 170 2.55 -2.58 -2.68
N PHE A 171 3.85 -2.83 -2.73
CA PHE A 171 4.48 -3.93 -2.01
C PHE A 171 4.98 -3.41 -0.66
N PHE A 172 4.31 -3.78 0.43
CA PHE A 172 4.71 -3.41 1.79
C PHE A 172 5.53 -4.55 2.41
N MET A 173 6.79 -4.29 2.77
CA MET A 173 7.68 -5.36 3.22
C MET A 173 8.68 -4.92 4.26
N GLU A 174 9.21 -5.87 5.04
CA GLU A 174 10.29 -5.56 6.00
C GLU A 174 11.55 -5.04 5.30
N GLN A 175 11.85 -5.63 4.13
CA GLN A 175 13.03 -5.37 3.31
C GLN A 175 12.80 -5.96 1.92
N SER A 176 13.34 -5.30 0.89
CA SER A 176 13.31 -5.72 -0.50
C SER A 176 14.66 -6.27 -0.98
N SER A 177 14.62 -7.11 -2.02
CA SER A 177 15.83 -7.61 -2.68
C SER A 177 16.21 -6.67 -3.83
N PRO A 178 17.51 -6.60 -4.22
CA PRO A 178 17.92 -5.81 -5.37
C PRO A 178 17.14 -6.14 -6.65
N GLU A 179 16.80 -7.41 -6.86
CA GLU A 179 16.07 -7.87 -8.05
C GLU A 179 14.65 -7.32 -8.09
N LEU A 180 13.93 -7.31 -6.95
CA LEU A 180 12.59 -6.73 -6.89
C LEU A 180 12.62 -5.23 -7.16
N ARG A 181 13.61 -4.51 -6.62
CA ARG A 181 13.81 -3.08 -6.89
C ARG A 181 14.01 -2.81 -8.38
N SER A 182 14.86 -3.61 -9.03
CA SER A 182 15.09 -3.49 -10.48
C SER A 182 13.83 -3.78 -11.30
N ILE A 183 13.03 -4.77 -10.89
CA ILE A 183 11.75 -5.07 -11.56
C ILE A 183 10.79 -3.89 -11.42
N ILE A 184 10.61 -3.35 -10.21
CA ILE A 184 9.71 -2.21 -9.96
C ILE A 184 10.17 -0.96 -10.72
N ALA A 185 11.48 -0.66 -10.72
CA ALA A 185 12.03 0.43 -11.50
C ALA A 185 11.78 0.27 -13.01
N PHE A 186 11.94 -0.96 -13.54
CA PHE A 186 11.63 -1.25 -14.94
C PHE A 186 10.13 -1.06 -15.24
N LEU A 187 9.24 -1.61 -14.40
CA LEU A 187 7.79 -1.50 -14.60
C LEU A 187 7.33 -0.05 -14.63
N ASN A 188 7.76 0.76 -13.65
CA ASN A 188 7.42 2.19 -13.62
C ASN A 188 7.99 2.97 -14.81
N SER A 189 9.12 2.53 -15.41
CA SER A 189 9.64 3.17 -16.62
C SER A 189 8.79 2.91 -17.87
N GLN A 190 7.92 1.89 -17.83
CA GLN A 190 7.08 1.48 -18.96
C GLN A 190 5.59 1.81 -18.75
N MET A 191 5.14 1.93 -17.49
CA MET A 191 3.74 2.17 -17.15
C MET A 191 3.44 3.66 -17.12
N GLU A 192 2.39 4.07 -17.84
CA GLU A 192 1.98 5.48 -17.89
C GLU A 192 0.98 5.85 -16.80
N ARG A 193 0.11 4.91 -16.40
CA ARG A 193 -1.05 5.18 -15.52
C ARG A 193 -1.04 4.39 -14.23
N THR A 194 -0.44 3.20 -14.25
CA THR A 194 -0.28 2.37 -13.06
C THR A 194 1.07 2.68 -12.41
N GLU A 195 1.03 3.01 -11.12
CA GLU A 195 2.21 3.26 -10.31
C GLU A 195 2.54 2.02 -9.47
N VAL A 196 3.82 1.63 -9.40
CA VAL A 196 4.27 0.52 -8.56
C VAL A 196 5.21 1.05 -7.48
N CYS A 197 4.81 0.91 -6.23
CA CYS A 197 5.53 1.38 -5.05
C CYS A 197 6.06 0.21 -4.24
N LEU A 198 7.27 0.37 -3.72
CA LEU A 198 7.86 -0.53 -2.76
C LEU A 198 8.06 0.22 -1.45
N VAL A 199 7.41 -0.23 -0.37
CA VAL A 199 7.54 0.37 0.95
C VAL A 199 8.28 -0.61 1.85
N GLU A 200 9.49 -0.25 2.26
CA GLU A 200 10.29 -1.03 3.21
C GLU A 200 10.09 -0.51 4.64
N ALA A 201 9.37 -1.27 5.46
CA ALA A 201 9.18 -1.04 6.88
C ALA A 201 10.27 -1.76 7.70
N ASN A 202 11.46 -1.16 7.77
CA ASN A 202 12.59 -1.70 8.51
C ASN A 202 12.33 -1.58 10.02
N GLN A 203 12.10 -2.69 10.70
CA GLN A 203 11.80 -2.72 12.13
C GLN A 203 13.05 -2.96 12.97
N PHE A 204 13.15 -2.28 14.11
CA PHE A 204 14.24 -2.44 15.07
C PHE A 204 13.71 -2.45 16.50
N GLN A 205 14.38 -3.19 17.40
CA GLN A 205 14.01 -3.31 18.80
C GLN A 205 15.17 -2.98 19.75
N ASN A 206 14.85 -2.34 20.87
CA ASN A 206 15.74 -2.14 22.01
C ASN A 206 14.92 -2.24 23.31
N GLY A 207 15.05 -3.36 24.02
CA GLY A 207 14.19 -3.66 25.17
C GLY A 207 12.72 -3.72 24.77
N GLU A 208 11.89 -2.94 25.45
CA GLU A 208 10.44 -2.82 25.15
C GLU A 208 10.14 -1.81 24.03
N SER A 209 11.13 -1.02 23.59
CA SER A 209 10.93 -0.05 22.51
C SER A 209 11.11 -0.71 21.15
N GLN A 210 10.15 -0.49 20.25
CA GLN A 210 10.23 -0.87 18.84
C GLN A 210 10.09 0.39 17.98
N VAL A 211 10.88 0.46 16.92
CA VAL A 211 10.85 1.56 15.95
C VAL A 211 10.80 1.00 14.54
N THR A 212 10.05 1.65 13.67
CA THR A 212 9.96 1.30 12.24
C THR A 212 10.51 2.46 11.43
N LYS A 213 11.52 2.19 10.59
CA LYS A 213 12.02 3.12 9.59
C LYS A 213 11.43 2.77 8.23
N LEU A 214 10.67 3.70 7.66
CA LEU A 214 10.11 3.58 6.32
C LEU A 214 11.13 4.02 5.27
N VAL A 215 11.17 3.28 4.16
CA VAL A 215 11.84 3.68 2.94
C VAL A 215 10.87 3.43 1.80
N LEU A 216 10.41 4.50 1.14
CA LEU A 216 9.70 4.37 -0.12
C LEU A 216 10.71 4.22 -1.24
N GLN A 217 10.49 3.24 -2.10
CA GLN A 217 11.10 3.17 -3.41
C GLN A 217 9.99 3.17 -4.43
N GLN A 218 9.72 4.38 -4.91
CA GLN A 218 9.00 4.62 -6.12
C GLN A 218 10.07 4.85 -7.21
N ALA A 219 9.76 4.55 -8.46
CA ALA A 219 10.55 5.19 -9.49
C ALA A 219 10.20 6.67 -9.41
N GLU A 220 11.09 7.47 -8.82
CA GLU A 220 11.22 8.84 -9.27
C GLU A 220 11.22 8.77 -10.80
N LEU A 221 10.44 9.63 -11.44
CA LEU A 221 10.70 10.01 -12.81
C LEU A 221 12.20 10.31 -12.91
N LEU A 222 13.00 9.33 -13.35
CA LEU A 222 14.41 9.44 -13.69
C LEU A 222 14.57 10.25 -14.99
N CYS A 223 13.77 11.31 -15.12
CA CYS A 223 13.87 12.36 -16.11
C CYS A 223 14.43 13.58 -15.39
N GLY A 224 15.71 13.55 -15.00
CA GLY A 224 16.31 14.69 -14.29
C GLY A 224 17.84 14.74 -14.23
N GLU A 225 18.54 13.66 -13.93
CA GLU A 225 19.97 13.77 -13.57
C GLU A 225 20.91 12.73 -14.21
N TRP A 226 20.67 12.36 -15.48
CA TRP A 226 21.66 11.64 -16.30
C TRP A 226 21.91 12.31 -17.66
N ALA A 227 21.86 13.64 -17.69
CA ALA A 227 22.27 14.44 -18.84
C ALA A 227 23.20 15.59 -18.40
N ALA A 228 24.44 15.24 -18.01
CA ALA A 228 25.61 16.12 -18.05
C ALA A 228 26.89 15.28 -18.08
#